data_AF-A0A2E9QBG1-F1
#
_entry.id   AF-A0A2E9QBG1-F1
#
_cell.length_a   1.000
_cell.length_b   1.000
_cell.length_c   1.000
_cell.angle_alpha   90.00
_cell.angle_beta   90.00
_cell.angle_gamma   90.00
#
_symmetry.space_group_name_H-M   'P 1'
#
loop_
_entity.id
_entity.type
_entity.pdbx_description
1 polymer ?
#
loop_
_entity_poly.entity_id
_entity_poly.type
_entity_poly.pdbx_seq_one_letter_code
_entity_poly.pdbx_strand_id
1 'polypeptide(L)'
;MKILKLLPVAALLAVIACGPDPIAITCDQSVKDLKDTIKDATTFAVTCPASCGNRSVWGTDMYTTDSSICAAARHAGIVDDAGGKVEVELAPGQDSYSGTERNGVKTGNWNSYPGSFKVK
;
A
#
# COMPACT_ATOMS: atom_id res chain seq x y z
N MET A 1 -4.44 -63.21 10.43
CA MET A 1 -3.24 -62.45 10.04
C MET A 1 -3.50 -61.73 8.72
N LYS A 2 -3.96 -60.47 8.77
CA LYS A 2 -3.76 -59.44 7.74
C LYS A 2 -4.17 -58.11 8.35
N ILE A 3 -3.19 -57.22 8.35
CA ILE A 3 -3.08 -56.05 9.22
C ILE A 3 -3.94 -54.93 8.62
N LEU A 4 -4.79 -54.34 9.44
CA LEU A 4 -5.56 -53.14 9.14
C LEU A 4 -4.55 -52.03 8.77
N LYS A 5 -4.50 -51.62 7.49
CA LYS A 5 -3.67 -50.49 7.07
C LYS A 5 -4.32 -49.21 7.60
N LEU A 6 -3.76 -48.69 8.69
CA LEU A 6 -3.94 -47.32 9.14
C LEU A 6 -3.39 -46.38 8.05
N LEU A 7 -4.26 -45.58 7.45
CA LEU A 7 -3.87 -44.40 6.68
C LEU A 7 -3.37 -43.33 7.66
N PRO A 8 -2.28 -42.61 7.36
CA PRO A 8 -1.80 -41.55 8.24
C PRO A 8 -2.74 -40.36 8.15
N VAL A 9 -3.21 -39.89 9.31
CA VAL A 9 -3.83 -38.58 9.46
C VAL A 9 -2.71 -37.55 9.24
N ALA A 10 -2.54 -37.12 8.00
CA ALA A 10 -1.59 -36.07 7.65
C ALA A 10 -2.16 -34.72 8.09
N ALA A 11 -1.75 -34.32 9.28
CA ALA A 11 -1.31 -32.97 9.68
C ALA A 11 -1.95 -31.74 9.00
N LEU A 12 -2.72 -31.01 9.80
CA LEU A 12 -2.64 -29.55 10.01
C LEU A 12 -1.73 -28.74 9.05
N LEU A 13 -2.32 -27.85 8.25
CA LEU A 13 -1.69 -26.58 7.85
C LEU A 13 -2.79 -25.51 7.74
N ALA A 14 -2.77 -24.57 8.67
CA ALA A 14 -3.62 -23.40 8.73
C ALA A 14 -3.26 -22.39 7.64
N VAL A 15 -4.27 -21.75 7.03
CA VAL A 15 -4.22 -20.29 6.82
C VAL A 15 -5.67 -19.75 6.83
N ILE A 16 -6.10 -19.16 7.95
CA ILE A 16 -7.17 -18.16 7.92
C ILE A 16 -6.48 -16.84 7.57
N ALA A 17 -6.27 -16.58 6.29
CA ALA A 17 -5.91 -15.25 5.81
C ALA A 17 -7.17 -14.59 5.24
N CYS A 18 -8.17 -14.32 6.08
CA CYS A 18 -9.30 -13.47 5.70
C CYS A 18 -9.04 -12.02 6.15
N GLY A 19 -7.86 -11.49 5.80
CA GLY A 19 -7.77 -10.04 5.59
C GLY A 19 -8.48 -9.69 4.29
N PRO A 20 -9.03 -8.47 4.13
CA PRO A 20 -9.59 -8.07 2.84
C PRO A 20 -8.52 -8.18 1.76
N ASP A 21 -8.90 -8.71 0.59
CA ASP A 21 -8.01 -8.81 -0.56
C ASP A 21 -7.48 -7.42 -0.94
N PRO A 22 -6.19 -7.29 -1.32
CA PRO A 22 -5.64 -6.01 -1.72
C PRO A 22 -6.40 -5.44 -2.93
N ILE A 23 -6.74 -4.15 -2.87
CA ILE A 23 -7.43 -3.45 -3.95
C ILE A 23 -6.44 -3.28 -5.11
N ALA A 24 -6.72 -3.87 -6.27
CA ALA A 24 -5.92 -3.64 -7.47
C ALA A 24 -6.16 -2.20 -7.96
N ILE A 25 -5.08 -1.44 -8.13
CA ILE A 25 -5.15 -0.03 -8.55
C ILE A 25 -4.31 0.22 -9.80
N THR A 26 -4.50 1.38 -10.43
CA THR A 26 -3.61 1.92 -11.45
C THR A 26 -2.61 2.89 -10.82
N CYS A 27 -1.53 3.18 -11.54
CA CYS A 27 -0.42 4.02 -11.07
C CYS A 27 -0.82 5.44 -10.65
N ASP A 28 -1.93 5.94 -11.18
CA ASP A 28 -2.41 7.30 -10.96
C ASP A 28 -3.35 7.41 -9.75
N GLN A 29 -3.83 6.29 -9.22
CA GLN A 29 -4.80 6.30 -8.12
C GLN A 29 -4.17 6.75 -6.79
N SER A 30 -4.90 7.64 -6.14
CA SER A 30 -4.62 8.17 -4.82
C SER A 30 -5.61 7.63 -3.79
N VAL A 31 -5.38 7.94 -2.51
CA VAL A 31 -6.33 7.62 -1.44
C VAL A 31 -7.68 8.30 -1.68
N LYS A 32 -7.69 9.52 -2.23
CA LYS A 32 -8.93 10.25 -2.55
C LYS A 32 -9.81 9.52 -3.57
N ASP A 33 -9.19 8.86 -4.54
CA ASP A 33 -9.91 8.11 -5.58
C ASP A 33 -10.56 6.84 -5.02
N LEU A 34 -10.02 6.32 -3.92
CA LEU A 34 -10.50 5.09 -3.27
C LEU A 34 -11.49 5.35 -2.12
N LYS A 35 -11.81 6.61 -1.79
CA LYS A 35 -12.56 7.01 -0.59
C LYS A 35 -13.84 6.19 -0.32
N ASP A 36 -14.58 5.85 -1.38
CA ASP A 36 -15.86 5.12 -1.24
C ASP A 36 -15.62 3.63 -0.97
N THR A 37 -14.50 3.09 -1.45
CA THR A 37 -14.05 1.71 -1.20
C THR A 37 -13.51 1.55 0.21
N ILE A 38 -12.84 2.58 0.74
CA ILE A 38 -12.14 2.55 2.04
C ILE A 38 -12.88 3.33 3.16
N LYS A 39 -14.17 3.61 2.99
CA LYS A 39 -14.95 4.57 3.80
C LYS A 39 -14.84 4.41 5.33
N ASP A 40 -14.63 3.19 5.82
CA ASP A 40 -14.54 2.86 7.25
C ASP A 40 -13.15 2.29 7.63
N ALA A 41 -12.18 2.36 6.73
CA ALA A 41 -10.85 1.78 6.92
C ALA A 41 -9.85 2.84 7.42
N THR A 42 -9.10 2.51 8.47
CA THR A 42 -7.89 3.25 8.86
C THR A 42 -6.64 2.69 8.18
N THR A 43 -6.69 1.42 7.78
CA THR A 43 -5.65 0.71 7.05
C THR A 43 -6.26 -0.13 5.94
N PHE A 44 -5.62 -0.17 4.77
CA PHE A 44 -6.04 -1.04 3.66
C PHE A 44 -4.82 -1.44 2.84
N ALA A 45 -4.95 -2.52 2.06
CA ALA A 45 -3.90 -2.96 1.15
C ALA A 45 -4.29 -2.64 -0.29
N VAL A 46 -3.31 -2.26 -1.11
CA VAL A 46 -3.45 -2.13 -2.57
C VAL A 46 -2.43 -3.01 -3.27
N THR A 47 -2.70 -3.33 -4.54
CA THR A 47 -1.71 -3.92 -5.45
C THR A 47 -1.36 -2.90 -6.53
N CYS A 48 -0.10 -2.48 -6.55
CA CYS A 48 0.46 -1.61 -7.56
C CYS A 48 0.92 -2.43 -8.78
N PRO A 49 0.59 -1.98 -10.00
CA PRO A 49 1.10 -2.62 -11.21
C PRO A 49 2.57 -2.25 -11.42
N ALA A 50 3.24 -3.01 -12.28
CA ALA A 50 4.61 -2.71 -12.71
C ALA A 50 4.66 -1.42 -13.53
N SER A 51 5.85 -0.81 -13.57
CA SER A 51 6.23 0.28 -14.47
C SER A 51 5.37 1.54 -14.34
N CYS A 52 5.09 1.96 -13.11
CA CYS A 52 4.33 3.18 -12.85
C CYS A 52 5.05 4.50 -13.16
N GLY A 53 6.36 4.45 -13.45
CA GLY A 53 7.17 5.64 -13.73
C GLY A 53 7.08 6.70 -12.62
N ASN A 54 7.37 7.96 -12.97
CA ASN A 54 7.22 9.08 -12.06
C ASN A 54 5.79 9.61 -12.08
N ARG A 55 5.24 9.87 -10.89
CA ARG A 55 3.94 10.51 -10.64
C ARG A 55 4.09 11.56 -9.56
N SER A 56 3.12 12.47 -9.49
CA SER A 56 3.10 13.51 -8.46
C SER A 56 2.88 12.89 -7.08
N VAL A 57 3.79 13.21 -6.16
CA VAL A 57 3.76 12.79 -4.76
C VAL A 57 4.28 13.95 -3.92
N TRP A 58 3.61 14.20 -2.79
CA TRP A 58 3.95 15.28 -1.88
C TRP A 58 4.30 14.71 -0.51
N GLY A 59 5.44 15.15 0.05
CA GLY A 59 5.91 14.69 1.34
C GLY A 59 6.86 13.49 1.31
N THR A 60 7.23 13.05 2.52
CA THR A 60 8.23 12.01 2.78
C THR A 60 7.84 11.28 4.06
N ASP A 61 7.68 9.96 4.00
CA ASP A 61 7.20 9.09 5.09
C ASP A 61 5.77 9.41 5.60
N MET A 62 5.26 10.60 5.28
CA MET A 62 3.89 11.06 5.38
C MET A 62 3.55 11.73 4.05
N TYR A 63 2.54 11.23 3.35
CA TYR A 63 2.15 11.70 2.01
C TYR A 63 0.74 12.26 2.02
N THR A 64 0.47 13.31 1.23
CA THR A 64 -0.89 13.86 1.10
C THR A 64 -1.84 12.86 0.44
N THR A 65 -3.12 12.81 0.82
CA THR A 65 -4.06 11.81 0.27
C THR A 65 -4.39 11.93 -1.22
N ASP A 66 -3.98 12.99 -1.92
CA ASP A 66 -4.01 13.08 -3.39
C ASP A 66 -2.74 12.60 -4.10
N SER A 67 -1.72 12.17 -3.35
CA SER A 67 -0.52 11.58 -3.94
C SER A 67 -0.79 10.19 -4.51
N SER A 68 -0.11 9.84 -5.60
CA SER A 68 -0.12 8.47 -6.14
C SER A 68 0.40 7.49 -5.08
N ILE A 69 -0.41 6.46 -4.75
CA ILE A 69 -0.04 5.47 -3.74
C ILE A 69 1.20 4.68 -4.20
N CYS A 70 1.25 4.28 -5.48
CA CYS A 70 2.35 3.47 -6.00
C CYS A 70 3.67 4.25 -6.10
N ALA A 71 3.62 5.53 -6.47
CA ALA A 71 4.83 6.35 -6.49
C ALA A 71 5.31 6.67 -5.06
N ALA A 72 4.40 6.87 -4.10
CA ALA A 72 4.76 7.00 -2.69
C ALA A 72 5.39 5.71 -2.13
N ALA A 73 4.85 4.54 -2.49
CA ALA A 73 5.39 3.24 -2.12
C ALA A 73 6.80 3.01 -2.68
N ARG A 74 7.03 3.36 -3.95
CA ARG A 74 8.37 3.35 -4.56
C ARG A 74 9.32 4.32 -3.87
N HIS A 75 8.88 5.55 -3.62
CA HIS A 75 9.67 6.54 -2.90
C HIS A 75 10.09 6.03 -1.51
N ALA A 76 9.18 5.40 -0.77
CA ALA A 76 9.47 4.80 0.53
C ALA A 76 10.32 3.52 0.44
N GLY A 77 10.48 2.93 -0.74
CA GLY A 77 11.22 1.68 -0.95
C GLY A 77 10.44 0.42 -0.57
N ILE A 78 9.11 0.51 -0.48
CA ILE A 78 8.22 -0.63 -0.20
C ILE A 78 8.13 -1.56 -1.42
N VAL A 79 8.07 -0.97 -2.61
CA VAL A 79 8.06 -1.68 -3.90
C VAL A 79 9.06 -1.05 -4.86
N ASP A 80 9.53 -1.82 -5.85
CA ASP A 80 10.36 -1.31 -6.94
C ASP A 80 9.51 -1.09 -8.22
N ASP A 81 10.15 -1.05 -9.40
CA ASP A 81 9.43 -0.87 -10.66
C ASP A 81 8.59 -2.10 -11.06
N ALA A 82 8.74 -3.27 -10.41
CA ALA A 82 7.87 -4.41 -10.63
C ALA A 82 6.50 -4.25 -9.95
N GLY A 83 6.33 -3.25 -9.08
CA GLY A 83 5.11 -3.04 -8.30
C GLY A 83 4.95 -4.07 -7.20
N GLY A 84 3.72 -4.37 -6.82
CA GLY A 84 3.40 -5.33 -5.77
C GLY A 84 2.41 -4.83 -4.73
N LYS A 85 2.24 -5.61 -3.66
CA LYS A 85 1.34 -5.29 -2.56
C LYS A 85 1.94 -4.19 -1.69
N VAL A 86 1.12 -3.20 -1.34
CA VAL A 86 1.47 -2.08 -0.45
C VAL A 86 0.40 -1.98 0.62
N GLU A 87 0.80 -1.89 1.89
CA GLU A 87 -0.11 -1.55 2.98
C GLU A 87 -0.14 -0.04 3.17
N VAL A 88 -1.34 0.52 3.29
CA VAL A 88 -1.58 1.95 3.43
C VAL A 88 -2.26 2.21 4.76
N GLU A 89 -1.71 3.14 5.55
CA GLU A 89 -2.29 3.62 6.81
C GLU A 89 -2.68 5.09 6.66
N LEU A 90 -3.95 5.41 6.93
CA LEU A 90 -4.46 6.77 6.95
C LEU A 90 -4.03 7.50 8.22
N ALA A 91 -3.70 8.77 8.08
CA ALA A 91 -3.32 9.64 9.18
C ALA A 91 -3.94 11.05 9.03
N PRO A 92 -4.05 11.82 10.12
CA PRO A 92 -4.45 13.22 10.04
C PRO A 92 -3.53 14.03 9.11
N GLY A 93 -4.09 15.11 8.55
CA GLY A 93 -3.33 16.09 7.79
C GLY A 93 -2.22 16.77 8.60
N GLN A 94 -1.24 17.34 7.89
CA GLN A 94 -0.16 18.16 8.45
C GLN A 94 -0.20 19.58 7.87
N ASP A 95 0.41 20.53 8.59
CA ASP A 95 0.54 21.93 8.17
C ASP A 95 1.63 22.14 7.12
N SER A 96 2.57 21.22 7.01
CA SER A 96 3.57 21.19 5.95
C SER A 96 4.10 19.77 5.73
N TYR A 97 4.55 19.51 4.51
CA TYR A 97 5.15 18.26 4.06
C TYR A 97 6.46 18.58 3.36
N SER A 98 7.54 17.91 3.77
CA SER A 98 8.84 18.03 3.11
C SER A 98 9.01 16.94 2.04
N GLY A 99 9.20 17.36 0.80
CA GLY A 99 9.58 16.47 -0.30
C GLY A 99 11.06 16.12 -0.26
N THR A 100 11.39 14.91 -0.67
CA THR A 100 12.78 14.44 -0.79
C THR A 100 12.94 13.63 -2.07
N GLU A 101 14.15 13.14 -2.31
CA GLU A 101 14.42 12.19 -3.38
C GLU A 101 14.95 10.90 -2.76
N ARG A 102 14.23 9.80 -2.97
CA ARG A 102 14.55 8.46 -2.47
C ARG A 102 14.17 7.42 -3.52
N ASN A 103 14.96 6.37 -3.66
CA ASN A 103 14.67 5.24 -4.55
C ASN A 103 14.36 5.65 -6.01
N GLY A 104 15.01 6.71 -6.51
CA GLY A 104 14.80 7.24 -7.85
C GLY A 104 13.48 7.99 -8.07
N VAL A 105 12.70 8.23 -7.01
CA VAL A 105 11.48 9.03 -7.03
C VAL A 105 11.74 10.34 -6.30
N LYS A 106 11.35 11.46 -6.93
CA LYS A 106 11.41 12.79 -6.32
C LYS A 106 10.00 13.24 -5.93
N THR A 107 9.81 13.60 -4.67
CA THR A 107 8.55 14.15 -4.16
C THR A 107 8.66 15.66 -3.97
N GLY A 108 7.52 16.34 -3.97
CA GLY A 108 7.45 17.79 -3.76
C GLY A 108 7.16 18.17 -2.32
N ASN A 109 7.53 19.39 -1.96
CA ASN A 109 7.05 20.05 -0.74
C ASN A 109 5.57 20.42 -0.89
N TRP A 110 4.84 20.41 0.21
CA TRP A 110 3.48 20.94 0.27
C TRP A 110 3.22 21.67 1.59
N ASN A 111 2.28 22.60 1.58
CA ASN A 111 1.85 23.30 2.79
C ASN A 111 0.76 22.49 3.50
N SER A 112 -0.23 23.15 4.11
CA SER A 112 -1.29 22.46 4.84
C SER A 112 -2.14 21.60 3.90
N TYR A 113 -2.49 20.39 4.36
CA TYR A 113 -3.35 19.47 3.64
C TYR A 113 -4.20 18.64 4.60
N PRO A 114 -5.50 18.40 4.32
CA PRO A 114 -6.44 17.86 5.30
C PRO A 114 -6.25 16.39 5.69
N GLY A 115 -5.51 15.60 4.91
CA GLY A 115 -5.33 14.18 5.18
C GLY A 115 -3.99 13.64 4.69
N SER A 116 -3.45 12.70 5.44
CA SER A 116 -2.18 12.06 5.13
C SER A 116 -2.33 10.54 5.00
N PHE A 117 -1.32 9.89 4.44
CA PHE A 117 -1.14 8.46 4.56
C PHE A 117 0.34 8.08 4.68
N LYS A 118 0.57 6.87 5.19
CA LYS A 118 1.86 6.18 5.19
C LYS A 118 1.75 4.86 4.45
N VAL A 119 2.88 4.38 3.95
CA VAL A 119 3.00 3.08 3.28
C VAL A 119 3.91 2.17 4.11
N LYS A 120 3.57 0.88 4.18
CA LYS A 120 4.30 -0.17 4.89
C LYS A 120 4.37 -1.45 4.08
#